data_AF-A0A949L221-F1
#
_entry.id   AF-A0A949L221-F1
#
_cell.length_a   1.000
_cell.length_b   1.000
_cell.length_c   1.000
_cell.angle_alpha   90.00
_cell.angle_beta   90.00
_cell.angle_gamma   90.00
#
_symmetry.space_group_name_H-M   'P 1'
#
loop_
_entity.id
_entity.type
_entity.pdbx_description
1 polymer ?
#
loop_
_entity_poly.entity_id
_entity_poly.type
_entity_poly.pdbx_seq_one_letter_code
_entity_poly.pdbx_strand_id
1 'polypeptide(L)'
;MQIKSKVKFHNRFDIEVIREGVVIQKGFAENIVLDQAYTRLCALSSFFVNIHYGTGNGTLESTRTTLFTHLGTKTAETTETIRALPTSKWTRKITLNPSDNVGATLTEVGVAFGSTNTNLITHAMIKDAEGNPLTLTKTDLDVIVIYATIFATLNDNTNTRMCLSSIISGTVNYNELIMYFTGGSYNTTSAIELDLNERDTNALSTIHFITSKSPTVVAETVNRKRRYSTRFEITEGNTYNQVKTLSLNGICRYTPVPSVDFVNKIIGVGDGLITQFPVIPEIMNPIFKRNSTIDGNAIISGTENPTKRLSILSFMDYPVVGKTFLSWVADPFATGGQSWFSYTDMGTWKNTESLQGKKIFLDALGNSNNDTGYLYLDSSIDGETWTTRLSRGSRASSGRDVQSAIVTWDDLYYRVRMSSYGLGVRMVWIEDPLNSAPIATFATPPALGETVSVSGRVNYFPKSTDYVLDVSFEIQFGEGV
;
A
#
# COMPACT_ATOMS: atom_id res chain seq x y z
N MET A 1 -7.32 -16.04 -2.41
CA MET A 1 -8.18 -14.91 -2.00
C MET A 1 -8.39 -13.94 -3.16
N GLN A 2 -9.60 -13.41 -3.33
CA GLN A 2 -9.89 -12.33 -4.27
C GLN A 2 -10.42 -11.10 -3.52
N ILE A 3 -9.78 -9.94 -3.71
CA ILE A 3 -10.11 -8.66 -3.09
C ILE A 3 -10.60 -7.73 -4.21
N LYS A 4 -11.77 -7.12 -4.05
CA LYS A 4 -12.40 -6.31 -5.11
C LYS A 4 -12.63 -4.88 -4.65
N SER A 5 -12.26 -3.92 -5.49
CA SER A 5 -12.67 -2.51 -5.35
C SER A 5 -13.39 -2.03 -6.61
N LYS A 6 -14.30 -1.07 -6.43
CA LYS A 6 -15.12 -0.49 -7.50
C LYS A 6 -14.81 0.98 -7.70
N VAL A 7 -14.54 1.35 -8.94
CA VAL A 7 -14.41 2.74 -9.38
C VAL A 7 -15.60 3.11 -10.26
N LYS A 8 -16.26 4.22 -9.94
CA LYS A 8 -17.28 4.82 -10.80
C LYS A 8 -16.69 5.99 -11.56
N PHE A 9 -17.01 6.09 -12.85
CA PHE A 9 -16.50 7.12 -13.75
C PHE A 9 -17.64 7.84 -14.46
N HIS A 10 -17.65 9.17 -14.36
CA HIS A 10 -18.54 10.05 -15.14
C HIS A 10 -17.82 11.40 -15.39
N ASN A 11 -18.53 12.47 -15.75
CA ASN A 11 -18.62 12.89 -17.14
C ASN A 11 -19.55 14.10 -17.30
N ARG A 12 -19.03 15.33 -17.24
CA ARG A 12 -19.82 16.55 -17.55
C ARG A 12 -19.08 17.51 -18.47
N PHE A 13 -19.83 18.19 -19.35
CA PHE A 13 -19.37 19.32 -20.13
C PHE A 13 -20.16 20.58 -19.78
N ASP A 14 -19.45 21.70 -19.69
CA ASP A 14 -20.01 23.04 -19.56
C ASP A 14 -19.46 23.89 -20.70
N ILE A 15 -20.35 24.55 -21.45
CA ILE A 15 -20.01 25.23 -22.70
C ILE A 15 -20.49 26.67 -22.61
N GLU A 16 -19.60 27.61 -22.94
CA GLU A 16 -19.89 29.04 -22.94
C GLU A 16 -19.59 29.62 -24.32
N VAL A 17 -20.56 30.32 -24.89
CA VAL A 17 -20.38 31.15 -26.08
C VAL A 17 -20.22 32.59 -25.61
N ILE A 18 -19.09 33.19 -25.93
CA ILE A 18 -18.69 34.52 -25.47
C ILE A 18 -18.59 35.43 -26.68
N ARG A 19 -19.23 36.60 -26.62
CA ARG A 19 -19.12 37.66 -27.61
C ARG A 19 -18.79 38.95 -26.90
N GLU A 20 -17.76 39.65 -27.38
CA GLU A 20 -17.33 40.94 -26.80
C GLU A 20 -17.08 40.87 -25.28
N GLY A 21 -16.58 39.71 -24.79
CA GLY A 21 -16.30 39.49 -23.36
C GLY A 21 -17.52 39.11 -22.51
N VAL A 22 -18.72 39.00 -23.09
CA VAL A 22 -19.95 38.61 -22.39
C VAL A 22 -20.40 37.21 -22.82
N VAL A 23 -20.77 36.38 -21.85
CA VAL A 23 -21.38 35.06 -22.14
C VAL A 23 -22.79 35.29 -22.67
N ILE A 24 -23.02 34.97 -23.94
CA ILE A 24 -24.31 35.16 -24.63
C ILE A 24 -25.15 33.88 -24.69
N GLN A 25 -24.53 32.71 -24.53
CA GLN A 25 -25.21 31.42 -24.54
C GLN A 25 -24.43 30.41 -23.70
N LYS A 26 -25.15 29.52 -23.02
CA LYS A 26 -24.59 28.40 -22.27
C LYS A 26 -25.18 27.09 -22.76
N GLY A 27 -24.34 26.07 -22.84
CA GLY A 27 -24.76 24.69 -23.06
C GLY A 27 -24.20 23.80 -21.96
N PHE A 28 -24.89 22.71 -21.67
CA PHE A 28 -24.36 21.64 -20.84
C PHE A 28 -24.48 20.31 -21.58
N ALA A 29 -23.63 19.34 -21.23
CA ALA A 29 -23.79 17.98 -21.72
C ALA A 29 -23.36 16.97 -20.66
N GLU A 30 -24.20 15.96 -20.45
CA GLU A 30 -23.84 14.75 -19.71
C GLU A 30 -23.68 13.62 -20.71
N ASN A 31 -22.59 12.88 -20.61
CA ASN A 31 -22.16 11.93 -21.62
C ASN A 31 -22.55 10.50 -21.28
N ILE A 32 -22.43 9.66 -22.29
CA ILE A 32 -22.18 8.23 -22.11
C ILE A 32 -20.67 7.97 -22.12
N VAL A 33 -20.24 6.97 -21.36
CA VAL A 33 -18.87 6.42 -21.44
C VAL A 33 -18.86 5.38 -22.56
N LEU A 34 -17.92 5.49 -23.49
CA LEU A 34 -17.80 4.55 -24.62
C LEU A 34 -16.98 3.32 -24.20
N ASP A 35 -17.18 2.19 -24.88
CA ASP A 35 -16.46 0.95 -24.60
C ASP A 35 -14.93 1.12 -24.74
N GLN A 36 -14.52 2.03 -25.64
CA GLN A 36 -13.13 2.41 -25.83
C GLN A 36 -12.51 3.07 -24.58
N ALA A 37 -13.30 3.75 -23.74
CA ALA A 37 -12.81 4.27 -22.46
C ALA A 37 -12.27 3.14 -21.59
N TYR A 38 -12.98 2.01 -21.49
CA TYR A 38 -12.56 0.88 -20.67
C TYR A 38 -11.28 0.23 -21.16
N THR A 39 -10.98 0.31 -22.46
CA THR A 39 -9.66 -0.13 -22.98
C THR A 39 -8.53 0.69 -22.36
N ARG A 40 -8.74 2.01 -22.20
CA ARG A 40 -7.75 2.91 -21.59
C ARG A 40 -7.70 2.74 -20.07
N LEU A 41 -8.86 2.70 -19.41
CA LEU A 41 -8.98 2.58 -17.96
C LEU A 41 -8.41 1.25 -17.45
N CYS A 42 -8.74 0.12 -18.09
CA CYS A 42 -8.22 -1.19 -17.67
C CYS A 42 -6.71 -1.31 -17.91
N ALA A 43 -6.18 -0.63 -18.93
CA ALA A 43 -4.75 -0.55 -19.21
C ALA A 43 -4.02 0.54 -18.40
N LEU A 44 -4.75 1.39 -17.66
CA LEU A 44 -4.24 2.61 -17.02
C LEU A 44 -3.42 3.51 -17.97
N SER A 45 -3.88 3.61 -19.22
CA SER A 45 -3.31 4.46 -20.26
C SER A 45 -3.93 5.86 -20.27
N SER A 46 -3.22 6.86 -20.80
CA SER A 46 -3.77 8.22 -20.94
C SER A 46 -5.14 8.20 -21.63
N PHE A 47 -6.14 8.84 -21.04
CA PHE A 47 -7.54 8.75 -21.47
C PHE A 47 -8.16 10.10 -21.83
N PHE A 48 -7.75 11.17 -21.15
CA PHE A 48 -8.23 12.53 -21.41
C PHE A 48 -7.04 13.34 -21.91
N VAL A 49 -7.02 13.67 -23.21
CA VAL A 49 -5.95 14.47 -23.85
C VAL A 49 -6.55 15.60 -24.68
N ASN A 50 -7.60 15.28 -25.44
CA ASN A 50 -8.26 16.16 -26.37
C ASN A 50 -9.75 16.26 -26.03
N ILE A 51 -10.38 17.34 -26.50
CA ILE A 51 -11.83 17.46 -26.61
C ILE A 51 -12.16 17.51 -28.10
N HIS A 52 -13.05 16.63 -28.53
CA HIS A 52 -13.62 16.60 -29.87
C HIS A 52 -14.97 17.32 -29.85
N TYR A 53 -15.31 17.98 -30.93
CA TYR A 53 -16.60 18.66 -31.12
C TYR A 53 -17.11 18.44 -32.55
N GLY A 54 -18.43 18.46 -32.71
CA GLY A 54 -19.09 18.04 -33.94
C GLY A 54 -20.43 18.71 -34.19
N THR A 55 -21.01 18.37 -35.34
CA THR A 55 -22.26 18.97 -35.86
C THR A 55 -23.36 17.93 -36.09
N GLY A 56 -23.14 16.67 -35.71
CA GLY A 56 -24.05 15.60 -36.01
C GLY A 56 -25.21 15.50 -35.02
N ASN A 57 -26.13 14.59 -35.31
CA ASN A 57 -27.30 14.31 -34.50
C ASN A 57 -27.59 12.79 -34.53
N GLY A 58 -28.14 12.26 -33.45
CA GLY A 58 -28.54 10.86 -33.39
C GLY A 58 -28.66 10.32 -31.97
N THR A 59 -28.88 9.01 -31.87
CA THR A 59 -28.99 8.29 -30.60
C THR A 59 -27.61 7.80 -30.14
N LEU A 60 -27.23 8.18 -28.92
CA LEU A 60 -25.95 7.80 -28.32
C LEU A 60 -25.89 6.27 -28.08
N GLU A 61 -24.72 5.67 -28.32
CA GLU A 61 -24.45 4.24 -28.11
C GLU A 61 -23.01 4.04 -27.61
N SER A 62 -22.79 3.11 -26.66
CA SER A 62 -21.47 2.89 -26.03
C SER A 62 -20.41 2.32 -26.98
N THR A 63 -20.82 1.63 -28.04
CA THR A 63 -19.90 0.96 -28.99
C THR A 63 -19.22 1.94 -29.96
N ARG A 64 -19.66 3.20 -29.98
CA ARG A 64 -19.12 4.23 -30.88
C ARG A 64 -17.65 4.51 -30.58
N THR A 65 -16.95 4.95 -31.61
CA THR A 65 -15.55 5.42 -31.52
C THR A 65 -15.36 6.83 -32.08
N THR A 66 -16.41 7.43 -32.65
CA THR A 66 -16.41 8.79 -33.22
C THR A 66 -17.69 9.54 -32.84
N LEU A 67 -17.63 10.88 -32.94
CA LEU A 67 -18.81 11.74 -33.00
C LEU A 67 -19.70 11.37 -34.21
N PHE A 68 -20.96 11.80 -34.24
CA PHE A 68 -21.85 11.58 -35.38
C PHE A 68 -21.28 12.24 -36.64
N THR A 69 -20.91 13.50 -36.52
CA THR A 69 -20.20 14.27 -37.56
C THR A 69 -19.07 15.04 -36.87
N HIS A 70 -17.88 14.45 -36.86
CA HIS A 70 -16.69 15.10 -36.33
C HIS A 70 -16.39 16.39 -37.11
N LEU A 71 -16.27 17.51 -36.40
CA LEU A 71 -15.90 18.81 -36.97
C LEU A 71 -14.45 19.16 -36.67
N GLY A 72 -14.01 18.93 -35.44
CA GLY A 72 -12.66 19.30 -35.04
C GLY A 72 -12.22 18.76 -33.69
N THR A 73 -10.94 18.97 -33.42
CA THR A 73 -10.24 18.49 -32.22
C THR A 73 -9.31 19.58 -31.71
N LYS A 74 -9.29 19.80 -30.40
CA LYS A 74 -8.23 20.60 -29.75
C LYS A 74 -7.62 19.87 -28.56
N THR A 75 -6.35 20.14 -28.29
CA THR A 75 -5.67 19.66 -27.07
C THR A 75 -6.21 20.42 -25.88
N ALA A 76 -6.66 19.70 -24.87
CA ALA A 76 -7.24 20.31 -23.69
C ALA A 76 -6.15 20.82 -22.75
N GLU A 77 -6.41 21.87 -22.00
CA GLU A 77 -5.53 22.37 -20.94
C GLU A 77 -6.18 22.17 -19.57
N THR A 78 -5.40 21.82 -18.55
CA THR A 78 -5.92 21.61 -17.19
C THR A 78 -6.31 22.94 -16.58
N THR A 79 -7.54 23.03 -16.08
CA THR A 79 -8.03 24.20 -15.34
C THR A 79 -8.13 23.92 -13.85
N GLU A 80 -8.45 22.69 -13.48
CA GLU A 80 -8.62 22.32 -12.08
C GLU A 80 -8.27 20.85 -11.84
N THR A 81 -7.68 20.56 -10.69
CA THR A 81 -7.44 19.20 -10.21
C THR A 81 -7.80 19.14 -8.73
N ILE A 82 -8.76 18.30 -8.36
CA ILE A 82 -9.04 17.97 -6.96
C ILE A 82 -8.82 16.49 -6.74
N ARG A 83 -7.88 16.20 -5.83
CA ARG A 83 -7.58 14.85 -5.34
C ARG A 83 -8.23 14.68 -3.99
N ALA A 84 -9.32 13.91 -3.97
CA ALA A 84 -10.09 13.65 -2.77
C ALA A 84 -10.67 12.23 -2.80
N LEU A 85 -10.99 11.71 -1.61
CA LEU A 85 -11.78 10.50 -1.44
C LEU A 85 -13.18 10.87 -0.91
N PRO A 86 -14.24 10.17 -1.34
CA PRO A 86 -14.20 9.09 -2.33
C PRO A 86 -14.08 9.59 -3.77
N THR A 87 -14.48 10.83 -4.05
CA THR A 87 -14.54 11.39 -5.42
C THR A 87 -13.43 12.40 -5.68
N SER A 88 -12.63 12.14 -6.70
CA SER A 88 -11.68 13.08 -7.30
C SER A 88 -12.24 13.67 -8.59
N LYS A 89 -11.81 14.87 -8.96
CA LYS A 89 -12.20 15.53 -10.21
C LYS A 89 -11.02 16.13 -10.98
N TRP A 90 -11.12 16.09 -12.30
CA TRP A 90 -10.16 16.70 -13.22
C TRP A 90 -10.91 17.48 -14.29
N THR A 91 -10.71 18.80 -14.27
CA THR A 91 -11.34 19.72 -15.22
C THR A 91 -10.31 20.20 -16.22
N ARG A 92 -10.65 20.10 -17.50
CA ARG A 92 -9.85 20.67 -18.59
C ARG A 92 -10.74 21.42 -19.55
N LYS A 93 -10.15 22.30 -20.36
CA LYS A 93 -10.88 23.06 -21.37
C LYS A 93 -10.21 23.09 -22.73
N ILE A 94 -10.99 23.41 -23.75
CA ILE A 94 -10.51 23.91 -25.04
C ILE A 94 -11.19 25.24 -25.36
N THR A 95 -10.51 26.06 -26.17
CA THR A 95 -11.04 27.34 -26.66
C THR A 95 -11.08 27.34 -28.18
N LEU A 96 -12.25 27.59 -28.76
CA LEU A 96 -12.45 27.88 -30.17
C LEU A 96 -12.41 29.39 -30.35
N ASN A 97 -11.37 29.85 -31.04
CA ASN A 97 -11.13 31.26 -31.30
C ASN A 97 -12.12 31.79 -32.36
N PRO A 98 -12.20 33.13 -32.53
CA PRO A 98 -13.13 33.74 -33.47
C PRO A 98 -13.02 33.17 -34.89
N SER A 99 -11.81 32.91 -35.37
CA SER A 99 -11.53 32.33 -36.69
C SER A 99 -11.81 30.82 -36.84
N ASP A 100 -12.01 30.09 -35.74
CA ASP A 100 -12.16 28.64 -35.78
C ASP A 100 -13.59 28.26 -36.20
N ASN A 101 -13.71 27.50 -37.30
CA ASN A 101 -14.97 26.89 -37.75
C ASN A 101 -16.16 27.88 -37.84
N VAL A 102 -15.90 29.09 -38.36
CA VAL A 102 -16.93 30.12 -38.56
C VAL A 102 -18.06 29.58 -39.44
N GLY A 103 -19.30 29.81 -39.01
CA GLY A 103 -20.51 29.33 -39.67
C GLY A 103 -20.92 27.90 -39.28
N ALA A 104 -20.08 27.17 -38.54
CA ALA A 104 -20.43 25.84 -38.07
C ALA A 104 -21.42 25.87 -36.89
N THR A 105 -22.21 24.80 -36.77
CA THR A 105 -23.19 24.61 -35.70
C THR A 105 -22.79 23.43 -34.83
N LEU A 106 -22.39 23.69 -33.60
CA LEU A 106 -21.96 22.65 -32.67
C LEU A 106 -23.17 22.05 -31.95
N THR A 107 -23.25 20.73 -31.96
CA THR A 107 -24.37 19.96 -31.38
C THR A 107 -23.90 18.80 -30.49
N GLU A 108 -22.62 18.41 -30.59
CA GLU A 108 -22.07 17.27 -29.86
C GLU A 108 -20.62 17.50 -29.44
N VAL A 109 -20.22 16.82 -28.38
CA VAL A 109 -18.91 16.93 -27.76
C VAL A 109 -18.48 15.60 -27.16
N GLY A 110 -17.17 15.39 -27.03
CA GLY A 110 -16.63 14.23 -26.36
C GLY A 110 -15.18 14.38 -25.93
N VAL A 111 -14.79 13.60 -24.91
CA VAL A 111 -13.40 13.48 -24.49
C VAL A 111 -12.71 12.44 -25.36
N ALA A 112 -11.46 12.70 -25.73
CA ALA A 112 -10.64 11.78 -26.50
C ALA A 112 -9.25 11.61 -25.90
N PHE A 113 -8.67 10.42 -26.09
CA PHE A 113 -7.30 10.12 -25.66
C PHE A 113 -6.23 10.57 -26.67
N GLY A 114 -6.63 11.11 -27.82
CA GLY A 114 -5.74 11.62 -28.86
C GLY A 114 -6.46 12.44 -29.93
N SER A 115 -5.71 12.90 -30.94
CA SER A 115 -6.20 13.84 -31.96
C SER A 115 -7.04 13.20 -33.07
N THR A 116 -6.80 11.93 -33.40
CA THR A 116 -7.58 11.17 -34.39
C THR A 116 -9.04 11.07 -33.99
N ASN A 117 -9.97 11.32 -34.91
CA ASN A 117 -11.42 11.31 -34.67
C ASN A 117 -11.97 9.99 -34.06
N THR A 118 -11.29 8.86 -34.31
CA THR A 118 -11.63 7.54 -33.73
C THR A 118 -11.16 7.34 -32.29
N ASN A 119 -10.47 8.31 -31.67
CA ASN A 119 -9.94 8.20 -30.31
C ASN A 119 -10.94 8.65 -29.22
N LEU A 120 -12.22 8.71 -29.56
CA LEU A 120 -13.28 9.16 -28.66
C LEU A 120 -13.46 8.16 -27.50
N ILE A 121 -13.64 8.66 -26.28
CA ILE A 121 -13.92 7.83 -25.09
C ILE A 121 -15.22 8.20 -24.41
N THR A 122 -15.75 9.39 -24.69
CA THR A 122 -17.04 9.84 -24.16
C THR A 122 -17.78 10.59 -25.26
N HIS A 123 -19.10 10.52 -25.26
CA HIS A 123 -19.93 11.18 -26.27
C HIS A 123 -21.19 11.76 -25.62
N ALA A 124 -21.46 13.03 -25.89
CA ALA A 124 -22.65 13.73 -25.41
C ALA A 124 -23.24 14.64 -26.48
N MET A 125 -24.56 14.76 -26.46
CA MET A 125 -25.28 15.82 -27.17
C MET A 125 -25.35 17.07 -26.29
N ILE A 126 -25.13 18.24 -26.90
CA ILE A 126 -25.20 19.53 -26.21
C ILE A 126 -26.67 19.85 -25.93
N LYS A 127 -26.95 20.33 -24.72
CA LYS A 127 -28.29 20.65 -24.22
C LYS A 127 -28.38 22.05 -23.62
N ASP A 128 -29.59 22.61 -23.59
CA ASP A 128 -29.94 23.81 -22.81
C ASP A 128 -30.13 23.45 -21.32
N ALA A 129 -30.36 24.45 -20.46
CA ALA A 129 -30.50 24.24 -19.01
C ALA A 129 -31.68 23.33 -18.61
N GLU A 130 -32.67 23.18 -19.48
CA GLU A 130 -33.85 22.34 -19.32
C GLU A 130 -33.63 20.90 -19.84
N GLY A 131 -32.48 20.62 -20.45
CA GLY A 131 -32.09 19.31 -20.95
C GLY A 131 -32.53 19.01 -22.38
N ASN A 132 -33.05 20.00 -23.12
CA ASN A 132 -33.42 19.88 -24.52
C ASN A 132 -32.18 20.02 -25.42
N PRO A 133 -32.12 19.36 -26.59
CA PRO A 133 -31.02 19.54 -27.53
C PRO A 133 -30.78 21.00 -27.91
N LEU A 134 -29.54 21.44 -27.81
CA LEU A 134 -29.11 22.81 -28.10
C LEU A 134 -28.10 22.83 -29.24
N THR A 135 -28.31 23.74 -30.19
CA THR A 135 -27.37 24.00 -31.28
C THR A 135 -26.67 25.34 -31.04
N LEU A 136 -25.35 25.33 -31.07
CA LEU A 136 -24.51 26.52 -30.88
C LEU A 136 -23.93 26.96 -32.22
N THR A 137 -24.43 28.06 -32.77
CA THR A 137 -23.91 28.62 -34.03
C THR A 137 -22.68 29.48 -33.76
N LYS A 138 -21.55 29.15 -34.40
CA LYS A 138 -20.29 29.89 -34.25
C LYS A 138 -20.20 31.01 -35.29
N THR A 139 -20.20 32.27 -34.87
CA THR A 139 -19.85 33.41 -35.74
C THR A 139 -18.36 33.76 -35.64
N ASP A 140 -17.89 34.67 -36.50
CA ASP A 140 -16.52 35.21 -36.49
C ASP A 140 -16.25 36.20 -35.34
N LEU A 141 -17.27 36.54 -34.54
CA LEU A 141 -17.14 37.35 -33.32
C LEU A 141 -17.11 36.51 -32.03
N ASP A 142 -17.54 35.24 -32.13
CA ASP A 142 -17.73 34.39 -30.95
C ASP A 142 -16.44 33.69 -30.53
N VAL A 143 -16.27 33.49 -29.24
CA VAL A 143 -15.33 32.54 -28.65
C VAL A 143 -16.14 31.46 -27.95
N ILE A 144 -15.86 30.20 -28.25
CA ILE A 144 -16.53 29.08 -27.54
C ILE A 144 -15.51 28.43 -26.61
N VAL A 145 -15.82 28.38 -25.32
CA VAL A 145 -15.03 27.66 -24.33
C VAL A 145 -15.79 26.41 -23.91
N ILE A 146 -15.15 25.25 -24.04
CA ILE A 146 -15.72 23.96 -23.66
C ILE A 146 -14.92 23.42 -22.49
N TYR A 147 -15.53 23.37 -21.32
CA TYR A 147 -15.00 22.70 -20.15
C TYR A 147 -15.50 21.25 -20.14
N ALA A 148 -14.61 20.32 -19.83
CA ALA A 148 -14.92 18.93 -19.60
C ALA A 148 -14.36 18.51 -18.23
N THR A 149 -15.24 18.01 -17.37
CA THR A 149 -14.93 17.59 -16.01
C THR A 149 -15.14 16.10 -15.88
N ILE A 150 -14.06 15.37 -15.59
CA ILE A 150 -14.09 13.96 -15.26
C ILE A 150 -14.20 13.80 -13.74
N PHE A 151 -15.05 12.88 -13.30
CA PHE A 151 -15.22 12.49 -11.91
C PHE A 151 -14.90 11.00 -11.75
N ALA A 152 -14.03 10.68 -10.80
CA ALA A 152 -13.68 9.31 -10.45
C ALA A 152 -13.97 9.08 -8.96
N THR A 153 -14.89 8.16 -8.67
CA THR A 153 -15.27 7.79 -7.31
C THR A 153 -14.71 6.42 -6.96
N LEU A 154 -13.78 6.37 -6.01
CA LEU A 154 -13.25 5.13 -5.45
C LEU A 154 -14.10 4.74 -4.24
N ASN A 155 -14.69 3.54 -4.28
CA ASN A 155 -15.48 3.04 -3.17
C ASN A 155 -14.64 2.11 -2.29
N ASP A 156 -14.52 2.49 -1.03
CA ASP A 156 -14.08 1.60 0.03
C ASP A 156 -15.13 0.53 0.31
N ASN A 157 -14.69 -0.55 0.94
CA ASN A 157 -15.59 -1.49 1.60
C ASN A 157 -15.07 -1.77 3.01
N THR A 158 -15.83 -2.53 3.81
CA THR A 158 -15.51 -2.77 5.23
C THR A 158 -14.09 -3.29 5.45
N ASN A 159 -13.53 -4.02 4.48
CA ASN A 159 -12.25 -4.70 4.60
C ASN A 159 -11.18 -4.12 3.67
N THR A 160 -11.55 -3.26 2.71
CA THR A 160 -10.64 -2.67 1.72
C THR A 160 -10.69 -1.16 1.86
N ARG A 161 -9.56 -0.57 2.21
CA ARG A 161 -9.41 0.86 2.39
C ARG A 161 -8.52 1.46 1.32
N MET A 162 -9.03 2.47 0.63
CA MET A 162 -8.26 3.35 -0.23
C MET A 162 -7.63 4.43 0.64
N CYS A 163 -6.34 4.69 0.45
CA CYS A 163 -5.66 5.81 1.11
C CYS A 163 -5.47 6.93 0.09
N LEU A 164 -5.80 8.17 0.45
CA LEU A 164 -5.65 9.33 -0.44
C LEU A 164 -4.18 9.62 -0.76
N SER A 165 -3.34 9.63 0.28
CA SER A 165 -1.92 9.92 0.16
C SER A 165 -1.14 9.43 1.37
N SER A 166 0.17 9.32 1.24
CA SER A 166 1.10 9.14 2.35
C SER A 166 2.19 10.20 2.30
N ILE A 167 2.75 10.56 3.45
CA ILE A 167 3.93 11.41 3.51
C ILE A 167 5.12 10.49 3.78
N ILE A 168 6.05 10.43 2.83
CA ILE A 168 7.31 9.69 2.97
C ILE A 168 8.43 10.69 2.78
N SER A 169 9.26 10.86 3.81
CA SER A 169 10.41 11.78 3.78
C SER A 169 10.04 13.21 3.34
N GLY A 170 8.92 13.73 3.85
CA GLY A 170 8.42 15.07 3.53
C GLY A 170 7.73 15.21 2.17
N THR A 171 7.67 14.15 1.36
CA THR A 171 6.99 14.15 0.05
C THR A 171 5.61 13.51 0.17
N VAL A 172 4.58 14.20 -0.35
CA VAL A 172 3.22 13.65 -0.46
C VAL A 172 3.16 12.72 -1.67
N ASN A 173 3.01 11.43 -1.40
CA ASN A 173 2.74 10.40 -2.41
C ASN A 173 1.24 10.15 -2.43
N TYR A 174 0.56 10.58 -3.50
CA TYR A 174 -0.85 10.29 -3.68
C TYR A 174 -1.08 8.85 -4.10
N ASN A 175 -2.30 8.36 -3.87
CA ASN A 175 -2.79 7.12 -4.43
C ASN A 175 -2.55 7.07 -5.95
N GLU A 176 -1.99 5.97 -6.44
CA GLU A 176 -1.62 5.85 -7.86
C GLU A 176 -2.85 5.91 -8.78
N LEU A 177 -4.00 5.40 -8.36
CA LEU A 177 -5.24 5.51 -9.13
C LEU A 177 -5.77 6.95 -9.15
N ILE A 178 -5.71 7.65 -8.01
CA ILE A 178 -6.11 9.07 -7.96
C ILE A 178 -5.19 9.91 -8.84
N MET A 179 -3.88 9.64 -8.82
CA MET A 179 -2.93 10.29 -9.71
C MET A 179 -3.30 10.04 -11.18
N TYR A 180 -3.56 8.79 -11.55
CA TYR A 180 -4.00 8.42 -12.89
C TYR A 180 -5.27 9.18 -13.32
N PHE A 181 -6.33 9.17 -12.52
CA PHE A 181 -7.60 9.85 -12.84
C PHE A 181 -7.49 11.37 -12.88
N THR A 182 -6.43 11.94 -12.30
CA THR A 182 -6.17 13.38 -12.27
C THR A 182 -5.00 13.81 -13.16
N GLY A 183 -4.66 13.01 -14.17
CA GLY A 183 -3.68 13.35 -15.21
C GLY A 183 -2.21 13.24 -14.78
N GLY A 184 -1.95 12.68 -13.59
CA GLY A 184 -0.61 12.35 -13.12
C GLY A 184 -0.05 11.08 -13.75
N SER A 185 1.24 10.83 -13.49
CA SER A 185 1.88 9.56 -13.90
C SER A 185 1.41 8.41 -13.00
N TYR A 186 1.08 7.27 -13.61
CA TYR A 186 0.85 6.00 -12.91
C TYR A 186 2.15 5.19 -12.92
N ASN A 187 2.57 4.70 -11.75
CA ASN A 187 3.70 3.79 -11.68
C ASN A 187 3.22 2.35 -11.95
N THR A 188 3.88 1.65 -12.86
CA THR A 188 3.49 0.29 -13.26
C THR A 188 3.97 -0.78 -12.28
N THR A 189 4.76 -0.42 -11.27
CA THR A 189 5.43 -1.35 -10.35
C THR A 189 4.66 -1.61 -9.05
N SER A 190 3.32 -1.60 -9.08
CA SER A 190 2.55 -1.97 -7.88
C SER A 190 2.91 -3.40 -7.44
N ALA A 191 3.27 -3.59 -6.18
CA ALA A 191 3.56 -4.90 -5.58
C ALA A 191 2.37 -5.38 -4.74
N ILE A 192 2.21 -6.70 -4.59
CA ILE A 192 1.35 -7.25 -3.55
C ILE A 192 2.21 -7.50 -2.30
N GLU A 193 1.79 -6.96 -1.16
CA GLU A 193 2.53 -7.01 0.10
C GLU A 193 1.76 -7.79 1.17
N LEU A 194 2.51 -8.55 1.98
CA LEU A 194 2.03 -9.18 3.21
C LEU A 194 2.52 -8.35 4.39
N ASP A 195 1.61 -8.01 5.30
CA ASP A 195 1.90 -7.07 6.39
C ASP A 195 1.41 -7.58 7.75
N LEU A 196 2.09 -7.12 8.81
CA LEU A 196 1.78 -7.42 10.21
C LEU A 196 0.91 -6.36 10.89
N ASN A 197 0.77 -5.19 10.29
CA ASN A 197 0.09 -4.07 10.95
C ASN A 197 -1.42 -4.11 10.71
N GLU A 198 -2.18 -4.10 11.79
CA GLU A 198 -3.59 -3.72 11.81
C GLU A 198 -3.79 -2.19 11.74
N ARG A 199 -2.71 -1.40 11.93
CA ARG A 199 -2.84 0.04 12.14
C ARG A 199 -3.54 0.72 10.96
N ASP A 200 -4.63 1.38 11.32
CA ASP A 200 -5.43 2.39 10.59
C ASP A 200 -4.64 3.66 10.22
N THR A 201 -3.34 3.55 9.94
CA THR A 201 -2.61 4.68 9.38
C THR A 201 -3.07 4.81 7.93
N ASN A 202 -3.63 5.97 7.57
CA ASN A 202 -4.00 6.42 6.23
C ASN A 202 -2.82 6.45 5.23
N ALA A 203 -1.76 5.67 5.44
CA ALA A 203 -0.50 5.70 4.74
C ALA A 203 -0.35 4.49 3.79
N LEU A 204 0.02 4.79 2.55
CA LEU A 204 0.39 3.88 1.46
C LEU A 204 1.70 3.11 1.71
N SER A 205 2.48 3.44 2.74
CA SER A 205 3.72 2.72 3.10
C SER A 205 3.58 2.02 4.45
N THR A 206 4.12 0.79 4.54
CA THR A 206 4.08 -0.01 5.76
C THR A 206 5.41 0.05 6.50
N ILE A 207 5.32 0.20 7.82
CA ILE A 207 6.47 0.16 8.74
C ILE A 207 6.76 -1.31 9.17
N HIS A 208 5.81 -2.24 8.96
CA HIS A 208 5.88 -3.65 9.38
C HIS A 208 5.51 -4.61 8.23
N PHE A 209 6.38 -4.59 7.24
CA PHE A 209 6.36 -5.41 6.04
C PHE A 209 6.90 -6.83 6.31
N ILE A 210 6.21 -7.86 5.83
CA ILE A 210 6.69 -9.26 5.89
C ILE A 210 7.46 -9.61 4.63
N THR A 211 6.81 -9.45 3.47
CA THR A 211 7.36 -9.76 2.14
C THR A 211 6.46 -9.18 1.03
N SER A 212 7.00 -9.04 -0.19
CA SER A 212 6.28 -8.56 -1.37
C SER A 212 6.65 -9.39 -2.58
N LYS A 213 5.73 -9.42 -3.54
CA LYS A 213 6.00 -9.93 -4.88
C LYS A 213 5.39 -9.02 -5.92
N SER A 214 6.08 -8.88 -7.04
CA SER A 214 5.50 -8.30 -8.25
C SER A 214 4.32 -9.18 -8.70
N PRO A 215 3.13 -8.62 -8.91
CA PRO A 215 1.99 -9.36 -9.41
C PRO A 215 2.09 -9.57 -10.92
N THR A 216 1.47 -10.64 -11.40
CA THR A 216 1.01 -10.69 -12.79
C THR A 216 -0.18 -9.76 -12.93
N VAL A 217 -0.14 -8.87 -13.93
CA VAL A 217 -1.19 -7.87 -14.16
C VAL A 217 -1.93 -8.15 -15.45
N VAL A 218 -3.26 -8.19 -15.37
CA VAL A 218 -4.14 -8.48 -16.51
C VAL A 218 -5.18 -7.38 -16.64
N ALA A 219 -5.24 -6.75 -17.81
CA ALA A 219 -6.31 -5.83 -18.20
C ALA A 219 -7.40 -6.62 -18.94
N GLU A 220 -8.62 -6.61 -18.41
CA GLU A 220 -9.77 -7.34 -18.95
C GLU A 220 -10.84 -6.34 -19.42
N THR A 221 -10.68 -5.80 -20.62
CA THR A 221 -11.55 -4.76 -21.18
C THR A 221 -13.02 -5.18 -21.25
N VAL A 222 -13.30 -6.41 -21.69
CA VAL A 222 -14.67 -6.95 -21.81
C VAL A 222 -15.38 -6.98 -20.45
N ASN A 223 -14.64 -7.34 -19.40
CA ASN A 223 -15.14 -7.38 -18.03
C ASN A 223 -14.99 -6.04 -17.29
N ARG A 224 -14.47 -5.01 -17.99
CA ARG A 224 -14.19 -3.66 -17.45
C ARG A 224 -13.39 -3.71 -16.15
N LYS A 225 -12.40 -4.61 -16.05
CA LYS A 225 -11.61 -4.80 -14.82
C LYS A 225 -10.12 -4.92 -15.07
N ARG A 226 -9.34 -4.62 -14.04
CA ARG A 226 -7.89 -4.85 -13.98
C ARG A 226 -7.57 -5.73 -12.77
N ARG A 227 -6.80 -6.79 -12.99
CA ARG A 227 -6.46 -7.80 -11.97
C ARG A 227 -4.96 -7.85 -11.73
N TYR A 228 -4.58 -7.95 -10.46
CA TYR A 228 -3.22 -8.12 -9.97
C TYR A 228 -3.20 -9.41 -9.17
N SER A 229 -2.39 -10.40 -9.56
CA SER A 229 -2.35 -11.69 -8.86
C SER A 229 -0.94 -12.21 -8.66
N THR A 230 -0.69 -12.83 -7.50
CA THR A 230 0.55 -13.53 -7.20
C THR A 230 0.31 -14.68 -6.23
N ARG A 231 1.26 -15.61 -6.19
CA ARG A 231 1.32 -16.71 -5.22
C ARG A 231 2.51 -16.52 -4.31
N PHE A 232 2.30 -16.61 -3.00
CA PHE A 232 3.36 -16.78 -2.02
C PHE A 232 3.50 -18.27 -1.69
N GLU A 233 4.65 -18.83 -1.99
CA GLU A 233 4.97 -20.24 -1.79
C GLU A 233 5.15 -20.58 -0.31
N ILE A 234 5.26 -21.88 -0.01
CA ILE A 234 5.42 -22.37 1.36
C ILE A 234 6.67 -21.84 2.06
N THR A 235 7.69 -21.36 1.33
CA THR A 235 8.93 -20.80 1.89
C THR A 235 8.90 -19.27 2.03
N GLU A 236 7.86 -18.60 1.54
CA GLU A 236 7.80 -17.13 1.47
C GLU A 236 6.86 -16.57 2.55
N GLY A 237 7.25 -15.46 3.20
CA GLY A 237 6.38 -14.75 4.14
C GLY A 237 6.16 -15.42 5.51
N ASN A 238 6.99 -16.40 5.88
CA ASN A 238 6.84 -17.16 7.13
C ASN A 238 7.48 -16.49 8.36
N THR A 239 8.16 -15.35 8.19
CA THR A 239 9.01 -14.73 9.25
C THR A 239 8.29 -14.56 10.59
N TYR A 240 6.98 -14.27 10.54
CA TYR A 240 6.17 -13.98 11.72
C TYR A 240 4.96 -14.91 11.86
N ASN A 241 4.77 -15.83 10.92
CA ASN A 241 3.62 -16.73 10.79
C ASN A 241 2.24 -16.05 10.85
N GLN A 242 2.17 -14.72 10.72
CA GLN A 242 0.97 -13.91 10.89
C GLN A 242 0.88 -12.92 9.74
N VAL A 243 -0.10 -13.06 8.87
CA VAL A 243 -0.42 -12.05 7.87
C VAL A 243 -1.71 -11.38 8.29
N LYS A 244 -1.58 -10.17 8.83
CA LYS A 244 -2.70 -9.39 9.39
C LYS A 244 -3.33 -8.47 8.38
N THR A 245 -2.56 -7.99 7.40
CA THR A 245 -3.03 -7.14 6.30
C THR A 245 -2.36 -7.53 4.99
N LEU A 246 -3.05 -7.24 3.89
CA LEU A 246 -2.55 -7.38 2.52
C LEU A 246 -2.60 -6.01 1.85
N SER A 247 -1.63 -5.67 1.03
CA SER A 247 -1.64 -4.40 0.30
C SER A 247 -1.44 -4.62 -1.20
N LEU A 248 -2.06 -3.76 -1.99
CA LEU A 248 -1.61 -3.47 -3.35
C LEU A 248 -0.90 -2.11 -3.27
N ASN A 249 0.43 -2.15 -3.26
CA ASN A 249 1.29 -0.99 -3.00
C ASN A 249 0.88 0.20 -3.88
N GLY A 250 0.76 1.37 -3.26
CA GLY A 250 0.36 2.61 -3.93
C GLY A 250 -1.15 2.77 -4.19
N ILE A 251 -1.96 1.71 -4.01
CA ILE A 251 -3.40 1.71 -4.36
C ILE A 251 -4.30 1.47 -3.14
N CYS A 252 -4.24 0.31 -2.50
CA CYS A 252 -5.17 0.00 -1.41
C CYS A 252 -4.61 -0.99 -0.41
N ARG A 253 -5.22 -1.01 0.77
CA ARG A 253 -4.98 -2.02 1.80
C ARG A 253 -6.24 -2.84 2.00
N TYR A 254 -6.05 -4.13 2.16
CA TYR A 254 -7.06 -5.06 2.60
C TYR A 254 -6.72 -5.53 4.01
N THR A 255 -7.62 -5.26 4.96
CA THR A 255 -7.57 -5.85 6.28
C THR A 255 -8.43 -7.10 6.26
N PRO A 256 -7.81 -8.29 6.15
CA PRO A 256 -8.53 -9.55 6.23
C PRO A 256 -9.27 -9.64 7.57
N VAL A 257 -10.58 -9.85 7.50
CA VAL A 257 -11.44 -10.19 8.64
C VAL A 257 -11.60 -11.71 8.88
N PRO A 258 -10.98 -12.67 8.15
CA PRO A 258 -11.22 -14.07 8.47
C PRO A 258 -10.54 -14.40 9.78
N SER A 259 -11.37 -14.58 10.79
CA SER A 259 -11.05 -15.44 11.90
C SER A 259 -10.77 -16.85 11.36
N VAL A 260 -9.55 -17.34 11.54
CA VAL A 260 -9.17 -18.72 11.18
C VAL A 260 -9.34 -19.60 12.41
N ASP A 261 -10.20 -20.61 12.28
CA ASP A 261 -10.38 -21.63 13.32
C ASP A 261 -9.35 -22.75 13.12
N PHE A 262 -8.69 -23.15 14.22
CA PHE A 262 -7.84 -24.34 14.26
C PHE A 262 -8.53 -25.40 15.11
N VAL A 263 -8.52 -26.64 14.62
CA VAL A 263 -9.07 -27.79 15.33
C VAL A 263 -7.94 -28.78 15.57
N ASN A 264 -7.67 -29.06 16.85
CA ASN A 264 -6.66 -30.03 17.31
C ASN A 264 -5.30 -29.87 16.62
N LYS A 265 -4.80 -28.64 16.42
CA LYS A 265 -3.45 -28.43 15.91
C LYS A 265 -2.46 -28.98 16.93
N ILE A 266 -1.63 -29.93 16.53
CA ILE A 266 -0.59 -30.52 17.39
C ILE A 266 0.45 -29.44 17.69
N ILE A 267 0.74 -29.24 18.97
CA ILE A 267 1.74 -28.29 19.45
C ILE A 267 2.94 -28.99 20.09
N GLY A 268 2.85 -30.31 20.32
CA GLY A 268 3.97 -31.11 20.76
C GLY A 268 3.59 -32.53 21.15
N VAL A 269 4.58 -33.28 21.61
CA VAL A 269 4.45 -34.63 22.15
C VAL A 269 5.10 -34.62 23.53
N GLY A 270 4.43 -35.22 24.51
CA GLY A 270 4.94 -35.34 25.86
C GLY A 270 6.20 -36.22 25.93
N ASP A 271 7.14 -35.80 26.76
CA ASP A 271 8.35 -36.55 27.10
C ASP A 271 8.34 -37.03 28.57
N GLY A 272 7.27 -36.74 29.32
CA GLY A 272 7.15 -37.02 30.74
C GLY A 272 7.86 -36.02 31.66
N LEU A 273 8.50 -34.97 31.12
CA LEU A 273 9.33 -34.01 31.85
C LEU A 273 8.89 -32.56 31.62
N ILE A 274 8.66 -32.15 30.37
CA ILE A 274 8.30 -30.77 30.04
C ILE A 274 6.81 -30.51 30.28
N THR A 275 6.50 -29.34 30.82
CA THR A 275 5.12 -28.86 31.05
C THR A 275 4.73 -27.74 30.09
N GLN A 276 5.66 -27.25 29.28
CA GLN A 276 5.52 -26.03 28.51
C GLN A 276 5.58 -26.33 27.00
N PHE A 277 4.59 -25.84 26.26
CA PHE A 277 4.48 -26.05 24.81
C PHE A 277 4.20 -24.73 24.12
N PRO A 278 4.89 -24.41 23.01
CA PRO A 278 4.62 -23.19 22.25
C PRO A 278 3.25 -23.26 21.57
N VAL A 279 2.52 -22.15 21.57
CA VAL A 279 1.18 -22.03 21.02
C VAL A 279 1.16 -20.97 19.93
N ILE A 280 0.17 -21.07 19.05
CA ILE A 280 -0.13 -20.09 18.03
C ILE A 280 -0.38 -18.70 18.70
N PRO A 281 0.31 -17.63 18.26
CA PRO A 281 0.11 -16.28 18.77
C PRO A 281 -1.32 -15.75 18.64
N GLU A 282 -1.75 -14.92 19.60
CA GLU A 282 -3.07 -14.27 19.63
C GLU A 282 -4.27 -15.24 19.48
N ILE A 283 -4.09 -16.49 19.88
CA ILE A 283 -5.18 -17.48 19.87
C ILE A 283 -6.26 -17.07 20.88
N MET A 284 -7.48 -16.91 20.38
CA MET A 284 -8.68 -16.63 21.15
C MET A 284 -9.37 -17.94 21.53
N ASN A 285 -9.86 -17.99 22.77
CA ASN A 285 -10.60 -19.11 23.34
C ASN A 285 -9.88 -20.47 23.16
N PRO A 286 -8.61 -20.60 23.56
CA PRO A 286 -7.87 -21.84 23.36
C PRO A 286 -8.48 -23.00 24.17
N ILE A 287 -8.63 -24.16 23.53
CA ILE A 287 -9.01 -25.43 24.14
C ILE A 287 -7.84 -26.39 23.97
N PHE A 288 -7.17 -26.70 25.07
CA PHE A 288 -6.05 -27.64 25.08
C PHE A 288 -6.54 -29.07 25.27
N LYS A 289 -5.90 -30.00 24.57
CA LYS A 289 -6.17 -31.43 24.68
C LYS A 289 -4.90 -32.25 24.80
N ARG A 290 -4.97 -33.30 25.62
CA ARG A 290 -4.00 -34.39 25.74
C ARG A 290 -4.66 -35.68 25.25
N ASN A 291 -4.09 -36.33 24.23
CA ASN A 291 -4.67 -37.53 23.58
C ASN A 291 -6.18 -37.40 23.30
N SER A 292 -6.59 -36.27 22.72
CA SER A 292 -7.99 -35.92 22.41
C SER A 292 -8.91 -35.61 23.60
N THR A 293 -8.43 -35.68 24.84
CA THR A 293 -9.18 -35.31 26.06
C THR A 293 -8.89 -33.87 26.44
N ILE A 294 -9.92 -33.08 26.77
CA ILE A 294 -9.76 -31.68 27.17
C ILE A 294 -8.97 -31.61 28.48
N ASP A 295 -7.95 -30.75 28.51
CA ASP A 295 -7.24 -30.41 29.74
C ASP A 295 -7.72 -29.04 30.24
N GLY A 296 -8.56 -29.05 31.27
CA GLY A 296 -9.11 -27.83 31.87
C GLY A 296 -8.12 -27.05 32.75
N ASN A 297 -6.92 -27.60 33.00
CA ASN A 297 -5.92 -26.98 33.88
C ASN A 297 -4.75 -26.36 33.11
N ALA A 298 -4.75 -26.43 31.78
CA ALA A 298 -3.74 -25.78 30.96
C ALA A 298 -3.94 -24.26 30.97
N ILE A 299 -2.87 -23.52 31.27
CA ILE A 299 -2.88 -22.05 31.33
C ILE A 299 -2.02 -21.52 30.19
N ILE A 300 -2.48 -20.47 29.51
CA ILE A 300 -1.69 -19.76 28.51
C ILE A 300 -1.03 -18.52 29.13
N SER A 301 0.28 -18.38 28.93
CA SER A 301 1.06 -17.18 29.30
C SER A 301 1.71 -16.57 28.05
N GLY A 302 2.13 -15.30 28.14
CA GLY A 302 2.78 -14.63 27.00
C GLY A 302 1.83 -14.26 25.85
N THR A 303 0.56 -13.97 26.13
CA THR A 303 -0.45 -13.54 25.14
C THR A 303 -0.27 -12.09 24.65
N GLU A 304 0.70 -11.35 25.20
CA GLU A 304 1.03 -10.01 24.72
C GLU A 304 1.61 -10.07 23.30
N ASN A 305 1.29 -9.05 22.50
CA ASN A 305 1.57 -8.95 21.07
C ASN A 305 3.03 -9.39 20.74
N PRO A 306 3.24 -10.39 19.85
CA PRO A 306 4.55 -10.94 19.49
C PRO A 306 5.51 -9.88 18.92
N THR A 307 5.01 -8.71 18.54
CA THR A 307 5.79 -7.58 18.05
C THR A 307 6.37 -6.69 19.14
N LYS A 308 6.47 -7.15 20.40
CA LYS A 308 7.18 -6.39 21.44
C LYS A 308 8.66 -6.36 21.10
N ARG A 309 9.03 -5.45 20.20
CA ARG A 309 10.42 -5.12 19.89
C ARG A 309 11.01 -4.58 21.16
N LEU A 310 11.80 -5.41 21.80
CA LEU A 310 12.53 -5.02 22.98
C LEU A 310 13.71 -4.17 22.48
N SER A 311 13.76 -2.93 22.97
CA SER A 311 14.94 -2.09 22.75
C SER A 311 16.15 -2.90 23.17
N ILE A 312 17.23 -2.85 22.39
CA ILE A 312 18.47 -3.56 22.76
C ILE A 312 18.93 -3.17 24.19
N LEU A 313 18.58 -1.95 24.62
CA LEU A 313 18.83 -1.41 25.95
C LEU A 313 18.14 -2.14 27.10
N SER A 314 17.07 -2.89 26.83
CA SER A 314 16.38 -3.68 27.86
C SER A 314 17.16 -4.92 28.30
N PHE A 315 18.21 -5.30 27.57
CA PHE A 315 19.07 -6.45 27.84
C PHE A 315 20.50 -6.05 28.25
N MET A 316 20.71 -4.77 28.58
CA MET A 316 22.04 -4.19 28.71
C MET A 316 22.22 -3.47 30.05
N ASP A 317 23.29 -3.81 30.76
CA ASP A 317 23.76 -2.99 31.88
C ASP A 317 24.43 -1.70 31.36
N TYR A 318 24.31 -0.62 32.15
CA TYR A 318 24.73 0.76 31.86
C TYR A 318 26.08 0.87 31.12
N PRO A 319 26.29 1.86 30.21
CA PRO A 319 27.48 1.90 29.35
C PRO A 319 28.79 1.94 30.13
N VAL A 320 29.71 1.05 29.75
CA VAL A 320 31.03 0.90 30.39
C VAL A 320 31.99 2.05 30.04
N VAL A 321 31.75 2.80 28.96
CA VAL A 321 32.60 3.96 28.57
C VAL A 321 31.76 5.10 28.00
N GLY A 322 31.91 6.28 28.60
CA GLY A 322 31.07 7.44 28.37
C GLY A 322 31.17 8.05 26.97
N LYS A 323 30.03 8.10 26.27
CA LYS A 323 29.60 9.18 25.36
C LYS A 323 28.07 9.26 25.33
N THR A 324 27.57 10.43 24.94
CA THR A 324 26.19 10.96 24.98
C THR A 324 25.14 10.16 24.19
N PHE A 325 24.87 8.92 24.59
CA PHE A 325 23.85 8.07 23.96
C PHE A 325 22.43 8.28 24.56
N LEU A 326 22.33 8.80 25.78
CA LEU A 326 21.21 8.51 26.67
C LEU A 326 19.93 9.37 26.54
N SER A 327 19.93 10.54 25.89
CA SER A 327 18.73 11.39 25.94
C SER A 327 17.68 11.15 24.85
N TRP A 328 17.95 10.34 23.82
CA TRP A 328 17.04 10.24 22.64
C TRP A 328 16.70 8.82 22.16
N VAL A 329 17.30 7.77 22.73
CA VAL A 329 16.87 6.36 22.50
C VAL A 329 15.82 5.93 23.55
N ALA A 330 15.41 6.86 24.43
CA ALA A 330 14.25 6.71 25.27
C ALA A 330 12.99 6.72 24.39
N ASP A 331 12.57 5.51 24.02
CA ASP A 331 11.30 5.19 23.39
C ASP A 331 11.09 5.71 21.95
N PRO A 332 11.64 5.03 20.92
CA PRO A 332 11.36 5.35 19.53
C PRO A 332 9.91 5.05 19.10
N PHE A 333 9.05 4.47 19.97
CA PHE A 333 7.64 4.24 19.64
C PHE A 333 6.82 5.54 19.63
N ALA A 334 7.31 6.63 20.24
CA ALA A 334 6.51 7.83 20.48
C ALA A 334 6.54 8.88 19.33
N THR A 335 7.62 9.00 18.53
CA THR A 335 7.74 10.20 17.66
C THR A 335 8.33 10.00 16.26
N GLY A 336 8.79 8.80 15.86
CA GLY A 336 9.32 8.60 14.51
C GLY A 336 10.55 9.46 14.16
N GLY A 337 11.25 9.99 15.18
CA GLY A 337 12.42 10.85 15.02
C GLY A 337 13.62 10.12 14.38
N GLN A 338 14.33 10.83 13.51
CA GLN A 338 15.61 10.42 12.93
C GLN A 338 16.75 11.05 13.75
N SER A 339 17.81 10.31 14.04
CA SER A 339 19.00 10.84 14.71
C SER A 339 20.26 10.57 13.89
N TRP A 340 21.07 11.61 13.72
CA TRP A 340 22.28 11.62 12.92
C TRP A 340 23.49 11.50 13.84
N PHE A 341 24.39 10.57 13.55
CA PHE A 341 25.55 10.29 14.38
C PHE A 341 26.85 10.46 13.59
N SER A 342 27.88 10.97 14.26
CA SER A 342 29.19 11.30 13.68
C SER A 342 30.33 10.43 14.24
N TYR A 343 30.01 9.38 14.99
CA TYR A 343 31.00 8.62 15.76
C TYR A 343 31.22 7.22 15.18
N THR A 344 32.48 6.79 15.17
CA THR A 344 32.84 5.41 14.81
C THR A 344 32.27 4.41 15.80
N ASP A 345 32.17 4.71 17.11
CA ASP A 345 31.54 3.85 18.13
C ASP A 345 30.29 4.51 18.70
N MET A 346 29.17 3.77 18.73
CA MET A 346 27.90 4.32 19.22
C MET A 346 27.55 3.88 20.65
N GLY A 347 28.08 2.76 21.11
CA GLY A 347 27.90 2.28 22.48
C GLY A 347 28.43 0.87 22.66
N THR A 348 28.90 0.57 23.88
CA THR A 348 29.38 -0.74 24.32
C THR A 348 28.64 -1.11 25.60
N TRP A 349 28.12 -2.33 25.64
CA TRP A 349 27.26 -2.80 26.71
C TRP A 349 27.62 -4.21 27.13
N LYS A 350 27.39 -4.49 28.41
CA LYS A 350 27.46 -5.84 28.96
C LYS A 350 26.06 -6.43 28.97
N ASN A 351 25.94 -7.65 28.47
CA ASN A 351 24.71 -8.39 28.41
C ASN A 351 24.31 -8.89 29.81
N THR A 352 23.07 -8.66 30.22
CA THR A 352 22.54 -9.12 31.52
C THR A 352 21.87 -10.50 31.43
N GLU A 353 21.46 -10.92 30.23
CA GLU A 353 20.77 -12.19 29.96
C GLU A 353 21.24 -12.78 28.63
N SER A 354 21.37 -14.11 28.50
CA SER A 354 21.84 -14.70 27.22
C SER A 354 20.97 -14.26 26.04
N LEU A 355 21.63 -13.81 24.96
CA LEU A 355 20.98 -13.48 23.69
C LEU A 355 20.89 -14.68 22.76
N GLN A 356 21.45 -15.85 23.14
CA GLN A 356 21.45 -17.04 22.29
C GLN A 356 20.02 -17.45 21.90
N GLY A 357 19.80 -17.70 20.61
CA GLY A 357 18.49 -18.00 20.03
C GLY A 357 17.64 -16.78 19.71
N LYS A 358 17.96 -15.58 20.19
CA LYS A 358 17.23 -14.34 19.87
C LYS A 358 17.65 -13.79 18.51
N LYS A 359 16.77 -13.01 17.88
CA LYS A 359 17.03 -12.36 16.59
C LYS A 359 17.29 -10.87 16.78
N ILE A 360 18.45 -10.40 16.33
CA ILE A 360 18.84 -8.98 16.41
C ILE A 360 18.65 -8.32 15.05
N PHE A 361 18.17 -7.08 15.05
CA PHE A 361 17.94 -6.27 13.86
C PHE A 361 18.76 -4.98 13.87
N LEU A 362 19.29 -4.61 12.71
CA LEU A 362 20.00 -3.37 12.43
C LEU A 362 19.25 -2.62 11.32
N ASP A 363 18.69 -1.44 11.63
CA ASP A 363 17.97 -0.58 10.67
C ASP A 363 18.74 0.73 10.48
N ALA A 364 19.37 0.86 9.32
CA ALA A 364 20.17 2.01 8.91
C ALA A 364 19.52 2.72 7.71
N LEU A 365 19.56 4.05 7.72
CA LEU A 365 19.00 4.90 6.67
C LEU A 365 20.07 5.86 6.13
N GLY A 366 20.30 5.83 4.81
CA GLY A 366 21.11 6.83 4.11
C GLY A 366 20.23 7.98 3.63
N ASN A 367 20.72 9.22 3.74
CA ASN A 367 19.93 10.42 3.40
C ASN A 367 20.29 10.99 2.03
N SER A 368 21.56 10.86 1.63
CA SER A 368 22.09 11.46 0.42
C SER A 368 22.56 10.41 -0.59
N ASN A 369 22.64 10.82 -1.85
CA ASN A 369 23.11 9.99 -2.97
C ASN A 369 24.60 9.61 -2.87
N ASN A 370 25.31 10.05 -1.83
CA ASN A 370 26.72 9.76 -1.61
C ASN A 370 27.00 9.16 -0.22
N ASP A 371 25.98 8.91 0.61
CA ASP A 371 26.17 8.34 1.94
C ASP A 371 26.42 6.83 1.80
N THR A 372 27.69 6.44 1.79
CA THR A 372 28.07 5.03 1.94
C THR A 372 28.61 4.82 3.34
N GLY A 373 28.02 3.89 4.09
CA GLY A 373 28.54 3.50 5.38
C GLY A 373 27.97 2.17 5.83
N TYR A 374 28.57 1.63 6.89
CA TYR A 374 28.15 0.37 7.47
C TYR A 374 27.79 0.59 8.92
N LEU A 375 26.68 -0.03 9.34
CA LEU A 375 26.34 -0.27 10.72
C LEU A 375 26.81 -1.67 11.09
N TYR A 376 27.54 -1.80 12.19
CA TYR A 376 28.08 -3.06 12.68
C TYR A 376 27.49 -3.38 14.04
N LEU A 377 27.22 -4.66 14.26
CA LEU A 377 27.09 -5.23 15.59
C LEU A 377 28.32 -6.11 15.83
N ASP A 378 29.14 -5.73 16.79
CA ASP A 378 30.24 -6.53 17.27
C ASP A 378 29.86 -7.16 18.61
N SER A 379 30.46 -8.32 18.91
CA SER A 379 30.37 -8.95 20.21
C SER A 379 31.76 -9.37 20.72
N SER A 380 31.86 -9.56 22.03
CA SER A 380 33.11 -9.84 22.72
C SER A 380 32.85 -10.63 24.01
N ILE A 381 33.76 -11.55 24.34
CA ILE A 381 33.71 -12.33 25.59
C ILE A 381 34.31 -11.53 26.75
N ASP A 382 35.31 -10.70 26.47
CA ASP A 382 36.16 -9.99 27.45
C ASP A 382 35.94 -8.47 27.49
N GLY A 383 35.24 -7.91 26.49
CA GLY A 383 35.04 -6.47 26.32
C GLY A 383 36.23 -5.76 25.64
N GLU A 384 37.30 -6.49 25.31
CA GLU A 384 38.54 -5.96 24.74
C GLU A 384 38.74 -6.45 23.30
N THR A 385 38.51 -7.74 23.06
CA THR A 385 38.64 -8.39 21.76
C THR A 385 37.28 -8.50 21.09
N TRP A 386 37.10 -7.77 19.99
CA TRP A 386 35.79 -7.62 19.34
C TRP A 386 35.71 -8.42 18.04
N THR A 387 34.63 -9.17 17.88
CA THR A 387 34.29 -9.87 16.64
C THR A 387 33.05 -9.24 16.03
N THR A 388 33.14 -8.80 14.77
CA THR A 388 31.97 -8.34 14.02
C THR A 388 31.05 -9.52 13.73
N ARG A 389 29.82 -9.46 14.25
CA ARG A 389 28.79 -10.49 14.05
C ARG A 389 27.82 -10.11 12.94
N LEU A 390 27.48 -8.83 12.85
CA LEU A 390 26.65 -8.30 11.78
C LEU A 390 27.26 -7.03 11.23
N SER A 391 27.14 -6.86 9.92
CA SER A 391 27.38 -5.58 9.28
C SER A 391 26.30 -5.34 8.24
N ARG A 392 25.86 -4.09 8.11
CA ARG A 392 24.95 -3.68 7.05
C ARG A 392 25.43 -2.40 6.43
N GLY A 393 25.76 -2.48 5.15
CA GLY A 393 25.97 -1.30 4.32
C GLY A 393 24.63 -0.62 4.03
N SER A 394 24.55 0.69 4.20
CA SER A 394 23.53 1.50 3.56
C SER A 394 24.10 2.00 2.23
N ARG A 395 23.35 1.81 1.14
CA ARG A 395 23.70 2.36 -0.17
C ARG A 395 22.83 3.58 -0.44
N ALA A 396 23.47 4.59 -1.01
CA ALA A 396 22.87 5.80 -1.54
C ALA A 396 21.74 5.51 -2.54
N SER A 397 20.50 5.50 -2.04
CA SER A 397 19.23 5.76 -2.76
C SER A 397 18.06 5.34 -1.86
N SER A 398 17.61 6.23 -0.95
CA SER A 398 16.28 6.28 -0.31
C SER A 398 15.56 4.99 0.13
N GLY A 399 16.26 3.87 0.28
CA GLY A 399 15.71 2.57 0.66
C GLY A 399 15.94 2.29 2.13
N ARG A 400 14.88 1.92 2.85
CA ARG A 400 14.99 1.33 4.18
C ARG A 400 15.59 -0.06 4.03
N ASP A 401 16.67 -0.33 4.74
CA ASP A 401 17.31 -1.64 4.70
C ASP A 401 17.55 -2.16 6.11
N VAL A 402 16.92 -3.31 6.40
CA VAL A 402 16.97 -3.96 7.71
C VAL A 402 17.80 -5.23 7.56
N GLN A 403 18.91 -5.33 8.29
CA GLN A 403 19.66 -6.57 8.44
C GLN A 403 19.22 -7.26 9.73
N SER A 404 19.19 -8.58 9.73
CA SER A 404 18.96 -9.34 10.95
C SER A 404 19.77 -10.62 11.01
N ALA A 405 20.01 -11.14 12.21
CA ALA A 405 20.52 -12.48 12.42
C ALA A 405 20.02 -13.09 13.73
N ILE A 406 19.95 -14.42 13.72
CA ILE A 406 19.75 -15.22 14.92
C ILE A 406 21.11 -15.34 15.61
N VAL A 407 21.14 -15.00 16.89
CA VAL A 407 22.32 -15.09 17.74
C VAL A 407 22.57 -16.56 18.04
N THR A 408 23.70 -17.08 17.57
CA THR A 408 24.14 -18.45 17.83
C THR A 408 25.31 -18.51 18.81
N TRP A 409 25.78 -17.35 19.26
CA TRP A 409 26.90 -17.15 20.16
C TRP A 409 26.41 -16.66 21.53
N ASP A 410 27.25 -16.81 22.55
CA ASP A 410 26.92 -16.44 23.94
C ASP A 410 28.00 -15.50 24.51
N ASP A 411 28.26 -14.43 23.77
CA ASP A 411 29.24 -13.42 24.15
C ASP A 411 28.67 -12.48 25.23
N LEU A 412 29.52 -12.01 26.13
CA LEU A 412 29.13 -11.22 27.30
C LEU A 412 28.98 -9.72 26.99
N TYR A 413 29.64 -9.23 25.96
CA TYR A 413 29.66 -7.81 25.58
C TYR A 413 29.24 -7.62 24.12
N TYR A 414 28.53 -6.53 23.88
CA TYR A 414 28.08 -6.13 22.55
C TYR A 414 28.38 -4.65 22.32
N ARG A 415 28.68 -4.28 21.08
CA ARG A 415 28.77 -2.88 20.68
C ARG A 415 28.19 -2.65 19.31
N VAL A 416 27.66 -1.46 19.09
CA VAL A 416 27.21 -1.00 17.79
C VAL A 416 28.20 0.03 17.27
N ARG A 417 28.72 -0.21 16.07
CA ARG A 417 29.79 0.57 15.45
C ARG A 417 29.36 1.08 14.07
N MET A 418 29.91 2.20 13.60
CA MET A 418 29.65 2.75 12.26
C MET A 418 30.94 3.08 11.52
N SER A 419 30.96 2.91 10.18
CA SER A 419 32.15 3.22 9.37
C SER A 419 32.12 4.56 8.63
N SER A 420 31.04 5.35 8.65
CA SER A 420 31.02 6.63 7.93
C SER A 420 30.14 7.70 8.57
N TYR A 421 30.41 8.95 8.17
CA TYR A 421 29.68 10.16 8.55
C TYR A 421 28.42 10.31 7.69
N GLY A 422 27.28 10.66 8.29
CA GLY A 422 26.05 10.98 7.56
C GLY A 422 25.00 9.86 7.49
N LEU A 423 25.26 8.69 8.05
CA LEU A 423 24.24 7.65 8.21
C LEU A 423 23.33 7.92 9.41
N GLY A 424 22.02 7.81 9.19
CA GLY A 424 21.03 7.82 10.26
C GLY A 424 20.82 6.40 10.78
N VAL A 425 21.06 6.16 12.07
CA VAL A 425 20.63 4.91 12.72
C VAL A 425 19.24 5.14 13.24
N ARG A 426 18.30 4.34 12.73
CA ARG A 426 16.90 4.47 13.14
C ARG A 426 16.62 3.61 14.37
N MET A 427 16.97 2.33 14.30
CA MET A 427 16.69 1.37 15.38
C MET A 427 17.67 0.20 15.40
N VAL A 428 17.99 -0.26 16.62
CA VAL A 428 18.54 -1.59 16.89
C VAL A 428 17.61 -2.24 17.91
N TRP A 429 17.04 -3.39 17.58
CA TRP A 429 16.11 -4.09 18.46
C TRP A 429 16.35 -5.59 18.45
N ILE A 430 15.85 -6.23 19.50
CA ILE A 430 15.90 -7.68 19.68
C ILE A 430 14.46 -8.19 19.60
N GLU A 431 14.26 -9.25 18.81
CA GLU A 431 13.08 -10.09 18.88
C GLU A 431 13.50 -11.41 19.51
N ASP A 432 12.87 -11.74 20.63
CA ASP A 432 13.03 -13.05 21.24
C ASP A 432 11.97 -13.99 20.66
N PRO A 433 12.35 -14.98 19.81
CA PRO A 433 11.39 -15.89 19.21
C PRO A 433 10.75 -16.84 20.25
N LEU A 434 11.31 -16.98 21.44
CA LEU A 434 10.76 -17.79 22.54
C LEU A 434 9.91 -16.98 23.52
N ASN A 435 10.19 -15.69 23.73
CA ASN A 435 9.33 -14.79 24.54
C ASN A 435 8.18 -14.14 23.75
N SER A 436 8.08 -14.36 22.44
CA SER A 436 7.03 -13.77 21.59
C SER A 436 5.92 -14.76 21.19
N ALA A 437 6.14 -16.07 21.32
CA ALA A 437 5.09 -17.06 21.12
C ALA A 437 4.42 -17.37 22.48
N PRO A 438 3.09 -17.30 22.60
CA PRO A 438 2.41 -17.67 23.84
C PRO A 438 2.71 -19.13 24.18
N ILE A 439 2.83 -19.43 25.47
CA ILE A 439 3.18 -20.76 25.98
C ILE A 439 1.98 -21.35 26.71
N ALA A 440 1.61 -22.58 26.36
CA ALA A 440 0.71 -23.40 27.14
C ALA A 440 1.52 -24.10 28.23
N THR A 441 1.12 -23.88 29.49
CA THR A 441 1.69 -24.57 30.66
C THR A 441 0.66 -25.55 31.21
N PHE A 442 1.05 -26.82 31.28
CA PHE A 442 0.25 -27.90 31.85
C PHE A 442 0.64 -28.14 33.31
N ALA A 443 -0.34 -28.41 34.19
CA ALA A 443 -0.10 -28.63 35.61
C ALA A 443 0.74 -29.90 35.90
N THR A 444 0.64 -30.91 35.02
CA THR A 444 1.48 -32.10 35.03
C THR A 444 2.12 -32.33 33.67
N PRO A 445 3.38 -32.80 33.60
CA PRO A 445 4.01 -33.12 32.34
C PRO A 445 3.17 -34.13 31.55
N PRO A 446 2.88 -33.88 30.26
CA PRO A 446 2.24 -34.88 29.42
C PRO A 446 3.10 -36.15 29.34
N ALA A 447 2.46 -37.31 29.36
CA ALA A 447 3.17 -38.60 29.39
C ALA A 447 4.01 -38.82 28.12
N LEU A 448 5.01 -39.69 28.21
CA LEU A 448 5.85 -40.04 27.05
C LEU A 448 4.98 -40.52 25.87
N GLY A 449 5.06 -39.82 24.74
CA GLY A 449 4.29 -40.14 23.52
C GLY A 449 2.86 -39.57 23.51
N GLU A 450 2.42 -38.89 24.56
CA GLU A 450 1.11 -38.24 24.61
C GLU A 450 1.06 -37.03 23.67
N THR A 451 0.06 -36.99 22.78
CA THR A 451 -0.07 -35.86 21.86
C THR A 451 -0.72 -34.68 22.56
N VAL A 452 -0.09 -33.51 22.45
CA VAL A 452 -0.61 -32.24 22.95
C VAL A 452 -1.12 -31.40 21.77
N SER A 453 -2.36 -30.93 21.87
CA SER A 453 -2.98 -30.14 20.80
C SER A 453 -3.81 -28.98 21.33
N VAL A 454 -4.03 -27.99 20.47
CA VAL A 454 -4.84 -26.81 20.75
C VAL A 454 -5.91 -26.62 19.67
N SER A 455 -7.11 -26.26 20.09
CA SER A 455 -8.15 -25.69 19.21
C SER A 455 -8.39 -24.24 19.61
N GLY A 456 -8.80 -23.39 18.68
CA GLY A 456 -9.09 -21.99 18.96
C GLY A 456 -9.20 -21.17 17.69
N ARG A 457 -9.16 -19.84 17.81
CA ARG A 457 -9.37 -18.91 16.70
C ARG A 457 -8.31 -17.82 16.67
N VAL A 458 -7.86 -17.38 15.49
CA VAL A 458 -6.99 -16.20 15.34
C VAL A 458 -7.56 -15.21 14.34
N ASN A 459 -7.24 -13.92 14.45
CA ASN A 459 -7.70 -12.85 13.54
C ASN A 459 -6.63 -12.44 12.52
N TYR A 460 -5.95 -13.42 11.95
CA TYR A 460 -4.95 -13.23 10.90
C TYR A 460 -4.80 -14.50 10.06
N PHE A 461 -4.14 -14.41 8.91
CA PHE A 461 -3.78 -15.60 8.15
C PHE A 461 -2.50 -16.23 8.70
N PRO A 462 -2.55 -17.49 9.18
CA PRO A 462 -1.36 -18.20 9.61
C PRO A 462 -0.51 -18.56 8.39
N LYS A 463 0.59 -17.84 8.14
CA LYS A 463 1.48 -18.14 7.01
C LYS A 463 2.67 -18.98 7.48
N SER A 464 2.58 -20.30 7.30
CA SER A 464 3.66 -21.24 7.62
C SER A 464 4.09 -22.05 6.39
N THR A 465 4.96 -23.03 6.59
CA THR A 465 5.36 -24.03 5.58
C THR A 465 4.23 -24.98 5.17
N ASP A 466 3.11 -24.99 5.91
CA ASP A 466 1.96 -25.83 5.62
C ASP A 466 1.05 -25.20 4.55
N TYR A 467 1.24 -23.92 4.21
CA TYR A 467 0.31 -23.15 3.40
C TYR A 467 0.99 -22.36 2.28
N VAL A 468 0.39 -22.44 1.09
CA VAL A 468 0.57 -21.45 0.02
C VAL A 468 -0.50 -20.37 0.14
N LEU A 469 -0.20 -19.15 -0.29
CA LEU A 469 -1.15 -18.04 -0.30
C LEU A 469 -1.30 -17.46 -1.70
N ASP A 470 -2.41 -17.76 -2.35
CA ASP A 470 -2.82 -17.14 -3.60
C ASP A 470 -3.57 -15.83 -3.33
N VAL A 471 -3.03 -14.70 -3.78
CA VAL A 471 -3.61 -13.37 -3.57
C VAL A 471 -3.94 -12.74 -4.91
N SER A 472 -5.14 -12.17 -5.02
CA SER A 472 -5.57 -11.40 -6.17
C SER A 472 -6.33 -10.14 -5.75
N PHE A 473 -5.95 -9.00 -6.31
CA PHE A 473 -6.71 -7.75 -6.25
C PHE A 473 -7.38 -7.49 -7.61
N GLU A 474 -8.61 -7.01 -7.59
CA GLU A 474 -9.37 -6.61 -8.77
C GLU A 474 -9.89 -5.18 -8.60
N ILE A 475 -9.64 -4.34 -9.61
CA ILE A 475 -10.25 -3.03 -9.77
C ILE A 475 -11.33 -3.17 -10.84
N GLN A 476 -12.59 -2.98 -10.45
CA GLN A 476 -13.73 -2.98 -11.34
C GLN A 476 -14.09 -1.53 -11.71
N PHE A 477 -14.11 -1.24 -13.01
CA PHE A 477 -14.57 0.04 -13.54
C PHE A 477 -16.04 -0.05 -13.92
N GLY A 478 -16.80 0.98 -13.58
CA GLY A 478 -18.21 1.12 -13.96
C GLY A 478 -18.56 2.59 -14.23
N GLU A 479 -19.69 2.82 -14.87
CA GLU A 479 -20.26 4.15 -15.02
C GLU A 479 -20.75 4.68 -13.66
N GLY A 480 -20.48 5.96 -13.40
CA GLY A 480 -21.15 6.72 -12.35
C GLY A 480 -22.46 7.30 -12.88
N VAL A 481 -23.49 7.33 -12.03
CA VAL A 481 -24.71 8.11 -12.26
C VAL A 481 -24.50 9.46 -11.61
#